data_AF-A0A7Y1VKG3-F1
#
_entry.id   AF-A0A7Y1VKG3-F1
#
_cell.length_a   1.000
_cell.length_b   1.000
_cell.length_c   1.000
_cell.angle_alpha   90.00
_cell.angle_beta   90.00
_cell.angle_gamma   90.00
#
_symmetry.space_group_name_H-M   'P 1'
#
loop_
_entity.id
_entity.type
_entity.pdbx_description
1 polymer ?
#
loop_
_entity_poly.entity_id
_entity_poly.type
_entity_poly.pdbx_seq_one_letter_code
_entity_poly.pdbx_strand_id
1 'polypeptide(L)' 'AYISIFFLSCVVIAGVYGAITVSKKIFYVQGMPALIALILLHFI' A
#
# COMPACT_ATOMS: atom_id res chain seq x y z
N ALA A 1 -7.10 14.04 5.38
CA ALA A 1 -7.26 12.78 4.61
C ALA A 1 -6.39 12.74 3.35
N TYR A 2 -6.33 13.82 2.54
CA TYR A 2 -5.68 13.82 1.22
C TYR A 2 -4.20 13.38 1.21
N ILE A 3 -3.40 13.86 2.17
CA ILE A 3 -1.98 13.50 2.29
C ILE A 3 -1.80 11.99 2.52
N SER A 4 -2.65 11.39 3.37
CA SER A 4 -2.59 9.96 3.69
C SER A 4 -2.93 9.12 2.48
N ILE A 5 -3.96 9.50 1.71
CA ILE A 5 -4.35 8.81 0.47
C ILE A 5 -3.19 8.84 -0.54
N PHE A 6 -2.53 9.99 -0.71
CA PHE A 6 -1.37 10.11 -1.58
C PHE A 6 -0.24 9.17 -1.15
N PHE A 7 0.17 9.19 0.12
CA PHE A 7 1.23 8.31 0.61
C PHE A 7 0.83 6.82 0.51
N LEU A 8 -0.40 6.45 0.88
CA LEU A 8 -0.87 5.07 0.78
C LEU A 8 -0.86 4.57 -0.67
N SER A 9 -1.27 5.40 -1.63
CA SER A 9 -1.22 5.04 -3.04
C SER A 9 0.22 4.77 -3.52
N CYS A 10 1.18 5.60 -3.08
CA CYS A 10 2.61 5.38 -3.34
C CYS A 10 3.13 4.10 -2.67
N VAL A 11 2.71 3.81 -1.42
CA VAL A 11 3.10 2.59 -0.70
C VAL A 11 2.54 1.34 -1.37
N VAL A 12 1.32 1.39 -1.92
CA VAL A 12 0.76 0.27 -2.70
C VAL A 12 1.61 0.00 -3.95
N ILE A 13 1.98 1.04 -4.71
CA ILE A 13 2.84 0.91 -5.90
C ILE A 13 4.22 0.37 -5.52
N ALA A 14 4.85 0.93 -4.48
CA ALA A 14 6.13 0.46 -3.98
C ALA A 14 6.07 -0.98 -3.45
N GLY A 15 4.95 -1.35 -2.83
CA GLY A 15 4.68 -2.70 -2.36
C GLY A 15 4.58 -3.71 -3.50
N VAL A 16 3.90 -3.36 -4.60
CA VAL A 16 3.81 -4.21 -5.80
C VAL A 16 5.17 -4.34 -6.48
N TYR A 17 5.88 -3.22 -6.68
CA TYR A 17 7.22 -3.26 -7.28
C TYR A 17 8.19 -4.07 -6.43
N GLY A 18 8.24 -3.84 -5.11
CA GLY A 18 9.07 -4.59 -4.17
C GLY A 18 8.71 -6.07 -4.08
N ALA A 19 7.44 -6.43 -4.32
CA ALA A 19 7.00 -7.83 -4.44
C ALA A 19 7.64 -8.54 -5.63
N ILE A 20 7.76 -7.81 -6.74
CA ILE A 20 8.22 -8.32 -8.04
C ILE A 20 9.76 -8.38 -8.05
N THR A 21 10.45 -7.36 -7.53
CA THR A 21 11.92 -7.28 -7.63
C THR A 21 12.69 -7.84 -6.43
N VAL A 22 12.20 -7.69 -5.20
CA VAL A 22 12.98 -8.06 -4.00
C VAL A 22 12.43 -9.33 -3.35
N SER A 23 11.19 -9.28 -2.90
CA SER A 23 10.54 -10.43 -2.26
C SER A 23 9.05 -10.18 -2.09
N LYS A 24 8.24 -11.21 -2.35
CA LYS A 24 6.78 -11.20 -2.12
C LYS A 24 6.41 -10.82 -0.67
N LYS A 25 7.33 -10.98 0.30
CA LYS A 25 7.15 -10.55 1.69
C LYS A 25 6.83 -9.05 1.82
N ILE A 26 7.39 -8.20 0.95
CA ILE A 26 7.17 -6.75 0.98
C ILE A 26 5.71 -6.41 0.68
N PHE A 27 5.09 -7.15 -0.24
CA PHE A 27 3.66 -6.99 -0.53
C PHE A 27 2.80 -7.33 0.68
N TYR A 28 3.05 -8.46 1.35
CA TYR A 28 2.22 -8.86 2.49
C TYR A 28 2.40 -7.98 3.74
N VAL A 29 3.60 -7.46 3.96
CA VAL A 29 3.92 -6.66 5.15
C VAL A 29 3.65 -5.16 4.95
N GLN A 30 3.73 -4.64 3.72
CA GLN A 30 3.54 -3.20 3.44
C GLN A 30 2.44 -2.92 2.42
N GLY A 31 2.39 -3.65 1.30
CA GLY A 31 1.40 -3.41 0.24
C GLY A 31 -0.04 -3.75 0.63
N MET A 32 -0.25 -4.90 1.26
CA MET A 32 -1.54 -5.39 1.73
C MET A 32 -2.14 -4.51 2.85
N PRO A 33 -1.41 -4.14 3.91
CA PRO A 33 -1.94 -3.20 4.91
C PRO A 33 -2.17 -1.80 4.33
N ALA A 34 -1.34 -1.31 3.40
CA ALA A 34 -1.59 -0.03 2.72
C ALA A 34 -2.87 -0.06 1.89
N LEU A 35 -3.15 -1.17 1.18
CA LEU A 35 -4.39 -1.33 0.41
C LEU A 35 -5.63 -1.34 1.33
N ILE A 36 -5.57 -2.10 2.42
CA ILE A 36 -6.66 -2.16 3.41
C ILE A 36 -6.92 -0.78 4.01
N ALA A 37 -5.86 -0.07 4.42
CA ALA A 37 -5.99 1.27 4.98
C ALA A 37 -6.55 2.28 3.97
N LEU A 38 -6.27 2.13 2.67
CA LEU A 38 -6.77 3.02 1.62
C LEU A 38 -8.27 2.81 1.43
N ILE A 39 -8.71 1.54 1.39
CA ILE A 39 -10.13 1.18 1.30
C ILE A 39 -10.89 1.67 2.53
N LEU A 40 -10.36 1.42 3.73
CA LEU A 40 -11.00 1.82 4.99
C LEU A 40 -11.15 3.33 5.09
N LEU A 41 -10.11 4.09 4.71
CA LEU A 41 -10.10 5.54 4.78
C LEU A 41 -10.97 6.20 3.70
N HIS A 42 -11.26 5.49 2.61
CA HIS A 42 -12.19 5.95 1.58
C HIS A 42 -13.66 5.69 1.96
N PHE A 43 -13.93 4.68 2.79
CA PHE A 43 -15.29 4.31 3.23
C PHE A 43 -15.73 4.99 4.53
N ILE A 44 -14.79 5.58 5.29
CA ILE A 44 -15.04 6.29 6.55
C ILE A 44 -15.38 7.76 6.33
#